data_AF-A0A2A9P8B7-F1
#
_entry.id   AF-A0A2A9P8B7-F1
#
_cell.length_a   1.000
_cell.length_b   1.000
_cell.length_c   1.000
_cell.angle_alpha   90.00
_cell.angle_beta   90.00
_cell.angle_gamma   90.00
#
_symmetry.space_group_name_H-M   'P 1'
#
loop_
_entity.id
_entity.type
_entity.pdbx_description
1 polymer ?
#
loop_
_entity_poly.entity_id
_entity_poly.type
_entity_poly.pdbx_seq_one_letter_code
_entity_poly.pdbx_strand_id
1 'polypeptide(L)'
;MSSSLSRFPIPIYFGADGALRTQQQQQQPVFYFPRMAPPKRKFAQLDLGRRVRARKQEEWEPEPAPESEEPSSDDGTDEDVSDADCDTAPAAVGLSTVSFGALARAQASLPAKTKQPLPETTTSTEHNSSSSSSKKAQKPKPKRTSKHAPTEQTSKRPVSRLREIIADPRRKPRDPRFDPLVSRGDETKAKKAYAFLDDYRESEMKDLRAQIKKAKGDAADHLKRQLKSLESKKLARKKKEEEEELLREHRQQEKELVAQGKKPFYLKKSEQKKQLLTKRYEGMTSRQVDKAIERRTKKIAGREKKELFSLQRPRVR
;
A
#
# COMPACT_ATOMS: atom_id res chain seq x y z
N MET A 1 -30.76 -17.69 -47.28
CA MET A 1 -30.37 -18.92 -46.55
C MET A 1 -30.68 -18.72 -45.08
N SER A 2 -31.86 -19.19 -44.66
CA SER A 2 -32.41 -19.03 -43.31
C SER A 2 -31.88 -20.14 -42.39
N SER A 3 -31.01 -19.80 -41.44
CA SER A 3 -30.54 -20.75 -40.42
C SER A 3 -31.37 -20.61 -39.14
N SER A 4 -32.33 -21.52 -39.00
CA SER A 4 -33.15 -21.75 -37.82
C SER A 4 -32.29 -22.30 -36.67
N LEU A 5 -32.13 -21.54 -35.57
CA LEU A 5 -31.57 -22.05 -34.33
C LEU A 5 -32.63 -22.87 -33.57
N SER A 6 -32.44 -24.19 -33.53
CA SER A 6 -33.19 -25.14 -32.72
C SER A 6 -32.88 -24.96 -31.23
N ARG A 7 -33.91 -24.71 -30.42
CA ARG A 7 -33.86 -24.56 -28.96
C ARG A 7 -34.21 -25.92 -28.33
N PHE A 8 -33.25 -26.58 -27.70
CA PHE A 8 -33.49 -27.82 -26.95
C PHE A 8 -34.02 -27.49 -25.55
N PRO A 9 -35.13 -28.11 -25.08
CA PRO A 9 -35.60 -27.96 -23.70
C PRO A 9 -34.90 -28.92 -22.74
N ILE A 10 -34.55 -28.40 -21.55
CA ILE A 10 -33.97 -29.15 -20.44
C ILE A 10 -35.11 -29.72 -19.58
N PRO A 11 -35.13 -31.02 -19.21
CA PRO A 11 -36.11 -31.57 -18.29
C PRO A 11 -35.73 -31.28 -16.82
N ILE A 12 -36.66 -30.67 -16.07
CA ILE A 12 -36.57 -30.50 -14.62
C ILE A 12 -37.30 -31.67 -13.96
N TYR A 13 -36.58 -32.54 -13.26
CA TYR A 13 -37.14 -33.60 -12.43
C TYR A 13 -37.63 -33.04 -11.09
N PHE A 14 -38.92 -33.21 -10.82
CA PHE A 14 -39.53 -33.03 -9.49
C PHE A 14 -39.37 -34.33 -8.70
N GLY A 15 -38.54 -34.32 -7.66
CA GLY A 15 -38.45 -35.37 -6.65
C GLY A 15 -39.23 -34.95 -5.41
N ALA A 16 -40.38 -35.58 -5.20
CA ALA A 16 -41.13 -35.51 -3.95
C ALA A 16 -40.67 -36.68 -3.07
N ASP A 17 -40.15 -36.40 -1.87
CA ASP A 17 -40.06 -37.38 -0.80
C ASP A 17 -40.20 -36.66 0.55
N GLY A 18 -41.36 -36.87 1.17
CA GLY A 18 -41.66 -36.44 2.53
C GLY A 18 -41.16 -37.47 3.53
N ALA A 19 -40.22 -37.09 4.38
CA ALA A 19 -39.82 -37.87 5.55
C ALA A 19 -40.23 -37.13 6.82
N LEU A 20 -41.25 -37.66 7.50
CA LEU A 20 -41.70 -37.25 8.82
C LEU A 20 -40.60 -37.61 9.85
N ARG A 21 -39.96 -36.58 10.43
CA ARG A 21 -38.97 -36.75 11.50
C ARG A 21 -39.61 -36.39 12.84
N THR A 22 -40.02 -37.41 13.59
CA THR A 22 -40.44 -37.29 14.99
C THR A 22 -39.25 -36.91 15.85
N GLN A 23 -39.25 -35.71 16.44
CA GLN A 23 -38.30 -35.32 17.48
C GLN A 23 -38.85 -35.69 18.85
N GLN A 24 -38.14 -36.59 19.51
CA GLN A 24 -38.32 -36.96 20.90
C GLN A 24 -37.75 -35.85 21.79
N GLN A 25 -38.61 -35.25 22.60
CA GLN A 25 -38.28 -34.13 23.49
C GLN A 25 -37.63 -34.68 24.76
N GLN A 26 -36.30 -34.67 24.82
CA GLN A 26 -35.57 -34.95 26.07
C GLN A 26 -35.50 -33.67 26.91
N GLN A 27 -36.19 -33.68 28.05
CA GLN A 27 -36.08 -32.66 29.08
C GLN A 27 -34.74 -32.83 29.81
N GLN A 28 -33.98 -31.75 29.92
CA GLN A 28 -32.80 -31.68 30.80
C GLN A 28 -33.04 -30.58 31.84
N PRO A 29 -32.61 -30.77 33.10
CA PRO A 29 -32.98 -29.91 34.22
C PRO A 29 -32.30 -28.53 34.14
N VAL A 30 -33.10 -27.50 34.39
CA VAL A 30 -32.65 -26.11 34.56
C VAL A 30 -31.96 -25.94 35.92
N PHE A 31 -30.63 -25.91 35.92
CA PHE A 31 -29.85 -25.41 37.05
C PHE A 31 -29.85 -23.87 37.05
N TYR A 32 -30.46 -23.27 38.08
CA TYR A 32 -30.50 -21.83 38.29
C TYR A 32 -29.22 -21.38 39.01
N PHE A 33 -28.27 -20.81 38.28
CA PHE A 33 -27.14 -20.08 38.88
C PHE A 33 -27.55 -18.62 39.15
N PRO A 34 -27.41 -18.10 40.38
CA PRO A 34 -27.68 -16.69 40.66
C PRO A 34 -26.62 -15.81 39.98
N ARG A 35 -27.06 -14.95 39.05
CA ARG A 35 -26.20 -13.92 38.44
C ARG A 35 -25.81 -12.90 39.50
N MET A 36 -24.55 -12.92 39.94
CA MET A 36 -23.97 -11.79 40.65
C MET A 36 -23.85 -10.58 39.70
N ALA A 37 -24.34 -9.42 40.14
CA ALA A 37 -24.23 -8.18 39.40
C ALA A 37 -22.76 -7.71 39.34
N PRO A 38 -22.26 -7.22 38.18
CA PRO A 38 -20.91 -6.69 38.11
C PRO A 38 -20.79 -5.37 38.91
N PRO A 39 -19.67 -5.12 39.59
CA PRO A 39 -19.50 -3.89 40.37
C PRO A 39 -19.51 -2.66 39.45
N LYS A 40 -20.29 -1.65 39.84
CA LYS A 40 -20.39 -0.35 39.15
C LYS A 40 -19.00 0.31 39.11
N ARG A 41 -18.32 0.25 37.97
CA ARG A 41 -17.14 1.09 37.71
C ARG A 41 -17.60 2.55 37.66
N LYS A 42 -17.17 3.35 38.63
CA LYS A 42 -17.22 4.82 38.53
C LYS A 42 -16.35 5.21 37.34
N PHE A 43 -16.96 5.73 36.28
CA PHE A 43 -16.21 6.38 35.20
C PHE A 43 -15.58 7.65 35.78
N ALA A 44 -14.26 7.67 35.94
CA ALA A 44 -13.54 8.92 36.12
C ALA A 44 -13.76 9.77 34.85
N GLN A 45 -14.17 11.03 35.03
CA GLN A 45 -14.15 12.03 33.97
C GLN A 45 -12.73 12.05 33.38
N LEU A 46 -12.59 11.52 32.16
CA LEU A 46 -11.37 11.64 31.39
C LEU A 46 -11.33 13.08 30.86
N ASP A 47 -10.49 13.91 31.47
CA ASP A 47 -10.08 15.17 30.89
C ASP A 47 -9.62 14.93 29.44
N LEU A 48 -10.33 15.59 28.52
CA LEU A 48 -10.18 15.54 27.07
C LEU A 48 -8.88 16.23 26.60
N GLY A 49 -7.76 16.00 27.28
CA GLY A 49 -6.46 16.61 27.01
C GLY A 49 -5.42 15.66 26.39
N ARG A 50 -5.69 14.36 26.25
CA ARG A 50 -4.72 13.44 25.60
C ARG A 50 -5.02 13.31 24.12
N ARG A 51 -4.27 14.06 23.32
CA ARG A 51 -4.20 13.93 21.86
C ARG A 51 -3.69 12.51 21.52
N VAL A 52 -4.62 11.61 21.19
CA VAL A 52 -4.31 10.27 20.68
C VAL A 52 -3.53 10.44 19.38
N ARG A 53 -2.22 10.14 19.39
CA ARG A 53 -1.48 9.98 18.14
C ARG A 53 -2.07 8.77 17.42
N ALA A 54 -2.50 8.97 16.18
CA ALA A 54 -2.93 7.89 15.31
C ALA A 54 -1.87 6.78 15.32
N ARG A 55 -2.29 5.54 15.59
CA ARG A 55 -1.48 4.34 15.38
C ARG A 55 -1.18 4.29 13.89
N LYS A 56 0.04 4.68 13.50
CA LYS A 56 0.57 4.57 12.13
C LYS A 56 0.39 3.11 11.72
N GLN A 57 -0.55 2.83 10.83
CA GLN A 57 -0.60 1.56 10.14
C GLN A 57 0.72 1.45 9.39
N GLU A 58 1.44 0.35 9.57
CA GLU A 58 2.59 -0.02 8.75
C GLU A 58 2.09 -0.30 7.33
N GLU A 59 1.75 0.76 6.60
CA GLU A 59 1.92 0.75 5.17
C GLU A 59 3.42 0.62 4.96
N TRP A 60 3.83 -0.54 4.44
CA TRP A 60 5.18 -0.78 3.98
C TRP A 60 5.49 0.25 2.89
N GLU A 61 5.94 1.43 3.30
CA GLU A 61 6.51 2.46 2.45
C GLU A 61 7.89 1.97 2.03
N PRO A 62 8.10 1.57 0.77
CA PRO A 62 9.42 1.26 0.30
C PRO A 62 10.12 2.61 0.16
N GLU A 63 11.13 2.78 1.01
CA GLU A 63 12.14 3.83 1.03
C GLU A 63 12.36 4.53 -0.31
N PRO A 64 12.52 5.88 -0.30
CA PRO A 64 12.88 6.61 -1.50
C PRO A 64 14.14 5.99 -2.10
N ALA A 65 14.10 5.75 -3.42
CA ALA A 65 15.25 5.35 -4.20
C ALA A 65 16.45 6.25 -3.85
N PRO A 66 17.70 5.75 -3.95
CA PRO A 66 18.86 6.58 -3.67
C PRO A 66 18.72 7.89 -4.46
N GLU A 67 18.65 9.01 -3.74
CA GLU A 67 18.82 10.31 -4.34
C GLU A 67 20.21 10.27 -4.98
N SER A 68 20.22 10.08 -6.29
CA SER A 68 21.36 10.33 -7.16
C SER A 68 21.60 11.84 -7.16
N GLU A 69 22.09 12.36 -6.05
CA GLU A 69 22.86 13.58 -6.08
C GLU A 69 24.22 13.18 -6.65
N GLU A 70 24.44 13.56 -7.90
CA GLU A 70 25.76 13.55 -8.52
C GLU A 70 26.72 14.34 -7.62
N PRO A 71 27.97 13.85 -7.44
CA PRO A 71 28.94 14.52 -6.60
C PRO A 71 29.30 15.88 -7.22
N SER A 72 29.20 16.93 -6.41
CA SER A 72 30.02 18.13 -6.61
C SER A 72 31.47 17.69 -6.66
N SER A 73 32.15 18.00 -7.77
CA SER A 73 33.59 17.81 -7.95
C SER A 73 34.33 18.67 -6.93
N ASP A 74 34.73 18.08 -5.81
CA ASP A 74 35.68 18.63 -4.86
C ASP A 74 36.76 17.58 -4.66
N ASP A 75 37.94 17.90 -5.18
CA ASP A 75 39.14 17.05 -5.19
C ASP A 75 39.77 17.09 -3.79
N GLY A 76 39.75 15.95 -3.12
CA GLY A 76 40.42 15.73 -1.85
C GLY A 76 41.04 14.35 -1.90
N THR A 77 42.29 14.31 -2.33
CA THR A 77 43.24 13.20 -2.14
C THR A 77 43.36 12.85 -0.67
N ASP A 78 43.08 11.60 -0.33
CA ASP A 78 43.70 10.97 0.84
C ASP A 78 43.91 9.48 0.53
N GLU A 79 45.10 9.01 0.87
CA GLU A 79 45.67 7.74 0.41
C GLU A 79 45.27 6.56 1.29
N ASP A 80 45.25 5.41 0.62
CA ASP A 80 45.50 4.04 1.10
C ASP A 80 45.05 3.58 2.50
N VAL A 81 44.20 2.55 2.53
CA VAL A 81 44.64 1.20 2.90
C VAL A 81 43.75 0.16 2.23
N SER A 82 44.38 -0.69 1.44
CA SER A 82 43.87 -1.94 0.89
C SER A 82 43.54 -2.96 1.98
N ASP A 83 42.41 -3.66 1.83
CA ASP A 83 42.36 -5.11 2.03
C ASP A 83 41.25 -5.68 1.15
N ALA A 84 41.67 -6.47 0.16
CA ALA A 84 40.83 -7.26 -0.71
C ALA A 84 40.97 -8.73 -0.28
N ASP A 85 39.84 -9.39 -0.08
CA ASP A 85 39.59 -10.70 -0.67
C ASP A 85 38.08 -10.96 -0.74
N CYS A 86 37.63 -11.33 -1.94
CA CYS A 86 36.29 -11.78 -2.24
C CYS A 86 36.27 -13.30 -2.30
N ASP A 87 35.18 -13.92 -1.84
CA ASP A 87 34.62 -15.11 -2.48
C ASP A 87 33.29 -15.46 -1.81
N THR A 88 32.17 -15.31 -2.52
CA THR A 88 30.92 -16.02 -2.13
C THR A 88 30.07 -16.38 -3.34
N ALA A 89 30.17 -17.66 -3.74
CA ALA A 89 29.10 -18.40 -4.41
C ALA A 89 27.90 -18.62 -3.45
N PRO A 90 26.66 -18.75 -3.94
CA PRO A 90 25.46 -18.55 -3.13
C PRO A 90 25.11 -19.78 -2.28
N ALA A 91 25.52 -19.77 -1.01
CA ALA A 91 25.03 -20.72 0.00
C ALA A 91 24.94 -20.04 1.37
N ALA A 92 23.81 -20.24 2.05
CA ALA A 92 23.50 -19.82 3.43
C ALA A 92 23.93 -18.40 3.81
N VAL A 93 22.98 -17.46 3.80
CA VAL A 93 23.16 -16.07 4.28
C VAL A 93 23.80 -16.10 5.66
N GLY A 94 25.11 -15.83 5.72
CA GLY A 94 25.90 -15.96 6.94
C GLY A 94 25.38 -15.00 8.00
N LEU A 95 25.31 -15.44 9.25
CA LEU A 95 24.82 -14.65 10.39
C LEU A 95 25.53 -13.29 10.53
N SER A 96 26.76 -13.17 10.00
CA SER A 96 27.54 -11.93 9.93
C SER A 96 26.94 -10.85 9.02
N THR A 97 26.17 -11.24 7.99
CA THR A 97 25.53 -10.31 7.05
C THR A 97 24.18 -9.80 7.53
N VAL A 98 23.58 -10.47 8.53
CA VAL A 98 22.29 -10.09 9.10
C VAL A 98 22.54 -9.09 10.23
N SER A 99 21.97 -7.89 10.11
CA SER A 99 22.10 -6.87 11.15
C SER A 99 21.38 -7.29 12.44
N PHE A 100 21.93 -6.90 13.59
CA PHE A 100 21.32 -7.16 14.90
C PHE A 100 19.88 -6.61 15.01
N GLY A 101 19.56 -5.52 14.29
CA GLY A 101 18.20 -4.96 14.21
C GLY A 101 17.21 -5.89 13.51
N ALA A 102 17.61 -6.54 12.42
CA ALA A 102 16.79 -7.54 11.74
C ALA A 102 16.52 -8.75 12.63
N LEU A 103 17.53 -9.20 13.39
CA LEU A 103 17.38 -10.29 14.37
C LEU A 103 16.40 -9.91 15.50
N ALA A 104 16.52 -8.70 16.07
CA ALA A 104 15.62 -8.25 17.13
C ALA A 104 14.15 -8.13 16.65
N ARG A 105 13.93 -7.67 15.41
CA ARG A 105 12.60 -7.64 14.78
C ARG A 105 12.03 -9.03 14.56
N ALA A 106 12.85 -9.95 14.04
CA ALA A 106 12.43 -11.33 13.88
C ALA A 106 12.00 -11.92 15.23
N GLN A 107 12.80 -11.74 16.28
CA GLN A 107 12.47 -12.15 17.65
C GLN A 107 11.17 -11.52 18.18
N ALA A 108 10.93 -10.22 17.91
CA ALA A 108 9.69 -9.55 18.32
C ALA A 108 8.45 -10.00 17.53
N SER A 109 8.62 -10.43 16.28
CA SER A 109 7.53 -10.94 15.43
C SER A 109 7.16 -12.40 15.73
N LEU A 110 8.05 -13.15 16.38
CA LEU A 110 7.75 -14.50 16.83
C LEU A 110 6.76 -14.44 18.00
N PRO A 111 5.71 -15.29 18.01
CA PRO A 111 4.82 -15.38 19.16
C PRO A 111 5.63 -15.80 20.38
N ALA A 112 5.55 -15.02 21.47
CA ALA A 112 6.21 -15.36 22.72
C ALA A 112 5.72 -16.73 23.18
N LYS A 113 6.62 -17.73 23.19
CA LYS A 113 6.33 -19.07 23.75
C LYS A 113 6.07 -18.89 25.25
N THR A 114 4.80 -18.75 25.63
CA THR A 114 4.36 -18.95 27.01
C THR A 114 4.73 -20.37 27.40
N LYS A 115 5.67 -20.53 28.34
CA LYS A 115 5.96 -21.82 28.97
C LYS A 115 4.66 -22.32 29.62
N GLN A 116 4.05 -23.34 29.04
CA GLN A 116 3.03 -24.17 29.66
C GLN A 116 3.51 -25.62 29.51
N PRO A 117 3.51 -26.43 30.58
CA PRO A 117 3.80 -27.86 30.46
C PRO A 117 2.67 -28.56 29.70
N LEU A 118 3.03 -29.52 28.84
CA LEU A 118 2.10 -30.35 28.07
C LEU A 118 1.13 -31.11 29.00
N PRO A 119 -0.08 -31.42 28.49
CA PRO A 119 -0.32 -32.80 28.07
C PRO A 119 -1.02 -32.93 26.70
N GLU A 120 -1.06 -34.18 26.25
CA GLU A 120 -1.24 -34.68 24.89
C GLU A 120 -2.67 -34.64 24.31
N THR A 121 -2.73 -34.93 23.01
CA THR A 121 -3.83 -35.48 22.17
C THR A 121 -4.90 -34.57 21.54
N THR A 122 -4.87 -34.65 20.19
CA THR A 122 -5.97 -34.67 19.19
C THR A 122 -6.93 -33.49 19.07
N THR A 123 -6.86 -32.77 17.94
CA THR A 123 -7.83 -32.86 16.82
C THR A 123 -7.65 -31.69 15.85
N SER A 124 -7.83 -32.00 14.58
CA SER A 124 -7.94 -31.16 13.40
C SER A 124 -8.94 -29.99 13.55
N THR A 125 -8.60 -28.78 13.09
CA THR A 125 -9.54 -28.00 12.25
C THR A 125 -8.85 -26.87 11.47
N GLU A 126 -9.25 -26.75 10.21
CA GLU A 126 -8.81 -25.81 9.19
C GLU A 126 -9.21 -24.36 9.49
N HIS A 127 -8.32 -23.40 9.21
CA HIS A 127 -8.65 -21.97 9.22
C HIS A 127 -9.02 -21.50 7.81
N ASN A 128 -10.31 -21.58 7.48
CA ASN A 128 -10.88 -20.93 6.31
C ASN A 128 -11.50 -19.58 6.73
N SER A 129 -10.74 -18.49 6.57
CA SER A 129 -11.20 -17.13 6.87
C SER A 129 -11.96 -16.53 5.68
N SER A 130 -13.18 -17.02 5.45
CA SER A 130 -14.14 -16.34 4.57
C SER A 130 -14.80 -15.19 5.33
N SER A 131 -14.40 -13.96 4.99
CA SER A 131 -15.05 -12.72 5.43
C SER A 131 -16.44 -12.61 4.81
N SER A 132 -17.43 -13.24 5.43
CA SER A 132 -18.84 -13.01 5.10
C SER A 132 -19.35 -11.81 5.90
N SER A 133 -19.67 -10.74 5.19
CA SER A 133 -20.39 -9.59 5.74
C SER A 133 -21.77 -10.05 6.17
N SER A 134 -21.93 -10.33 7.47
CA SER A 134 -23.22 -10.65 8.06
C SER A 134 -24.13 -9.44 7.92
N LYS A 135 -25.03 -9.49 6.92
CA LYS A 135 -26.20 -8.63 6.84
C LYS A 135 -26.96 -8.84 8.14
N LYS A 136 -26.83 -7.90 9.09
CA LYS A 136 -27.63 -7.92 10.32
C LYS A 136 -29.10 -8.03 9.92
N ALA A 137 -29.73 -9.13 10.30
CA ALA A 137 -31.15 -9.35 10.10
C ALA A 137 -31.92 -8.18 10.74
N GLN A 138 -32.49 -7.33 9.90
CA GLN A 138 -33.40 -6.27 10.34
C GLN A 138 -34.61 -6.98 10.96
N LYS A 139 -34.84 -6.77 12.26
CA LYS A 139 -36.05 -7.26 12.92
C LYS A 139 -37.28 -6.70 12.17
N PRO A 140 -38.36 -7.49 12.02
CA PRO A 140 -39.55 -7.03 11.30
C PRO A 140 -40.09 -5.74 11.91
N LYS A 141 -40.37 -4.75 11.07
CA LYS A 141 -40.98 -3.49 11.51
C LYS A 141 -42.38 -3.80 12.08
N PRO A 142 -42.79 -3.19 13.21
CA PRO A 142 -44.13 -3.39 13.74
C PRO A 142 -45.18 -2.95 12.71
N LYS A 143 -46.20 -3.79 12.49
CA LYS A 143 -47.30 -3.50 11.56
C LYS A 143 -48.32 -2.61 12.27
N ARG A 144 -48.96 -1.73 11.48
CA ARG A 144 -50.08 -0.87 11.94
C ARG A 144 -51.30 -1.74 12.23
N THR A 145 -52.09 -1.37 13.22
CA THR A 145 -53.35 -2.06 13.56
C THR A 145 -54.46 -1.81 12.53
N SER A 146 -54.45 -0.68 11.83
CA SER A 146 -55.33 -0.37 10.70
C SER A 146 -54.65 0.55 9.68
N LYS A 147 -55.27 0.73 8.50
CA LYS A 147 -54.71 1.57 7.41
C LYS A 147 -54.49 3.03 7.83
N HIS A 148 -55.30 3.53 8.76
CA HIS A 148 -55.27 4.91 9.23
C HIS A 148 -54.66 5.08 10.63
N ALA A 149 -54.36 4.00 11.37
CA ALA A 149 -53.79 4.09 12.72
C ALA A 149 -52.27 4.37 12.73
N PRO A 150 -51.72 5.23 13.59
CA PRO A 150 -50.26 5.46 13.66
C PRO A 150 -49.48 4.19 14.07
N THR A 151 -48.17 4.15 13.77
CA THR A 151 -47.30 3.04 14.22
C THR A 151 -46.52 3.46 15.45
N GLU A 152 -46.56 2.67 16.52
CA GLU A 152 -45.76 2.93 17.71
C GLU A 152 -44.25 2.81 17.40
N GLN A 153 -43.45 3.75 17.91
CA GLN A 153 -41.99 3.76 17.85
C GLN A 153 -41.43 3.88 19.26
N THR A 154 -40.33 3.18 19.55
CA THR A 154 -39.67 3.29 20.86
C THR A 154 -38.99 4.65 21.03
N SER A 155 -39.20 5.29 22.18
CA SER A 155 -38.54 6.55 22.56
C SER A 155 -37.02 6.45 22.65
N LYS A 156 -36.48 5.22 22.76
CA LYS A 156 -35.04 4.94 22.76
C LYS A 156 -34.42 4.96 21.36
N ARG A 157 -35.23 5.04 20.29
CA ARG A 157 -34.74 5.09 18.93
C ARG A 157 -34.30 6.52 18.62
N PRO A 158 -32.99 6.81 18.48
CA PRO A 158 -32.54 8.15 18.16
C PRO A 158 -32.99 8.54 16.75
N VAL A 159 -33.43 9.78 16.57
CA VAL A 159 -33.72 10.35 15.26
C VAL A 159 -32.39 10.62 14.55
N SER A 160 -32.28 10.23 13.26
CA SER A 160 -31.09 10.56 12.47
C SER A 160 -31.02 12.07 12.24
N ARG A 161 -29.87 12.68 12.59
CA ARG A 161 -29.62 14.11 12.32
C ARG A 161 -29.43 14.40 10.83
N LEU A 162 -29.06 13.38 10.05
CA LEU A 162 -28.87 13.48 8.61
C LEU A 162 -30.18 13.18 7.89
N ARG A 163 -30.54 14.05 6.94
CA ARG A 163 -31.64 13.80 6.00
C ARG A 163 -31.22 12.70 5.03
N GLU A 164 -32.09 11.73 4.77
CA GLU A 164 -31.89 10.76 3.70
C GLU A 164 -32.02 11.49 2.36
N ILE A 165 -30.90 11.96 1.82
CA ILE A 165 -30.85 12.58 0.49
C ILE A 165 -30.94 11.45 -0.52
N ILE A 166 -32.13 11.22 -1.06
CA ILE A 166 -32.32 10.35 -2.22
C ILE A 166 -31.56 11.00 -3.37
N ALA A 167 -30.56 10.30 -3.92
CA ALA A 167 -29.82 10.80 -5.07
C ALA A 167 -30.80 11.02 -6.24
N ASP A 168 -30.84 12.24 -6.77
CA ASP A 168 -31.71 12.59 -7.90
C ASP A 168 -31.34 11.70 -9.10
N PRO A 169 -32.27 10.88 -9.63
CA PRO A 169 -31.98 9.99 -10.75
C PRO A 169 -31.75 10.74 -12.07
N ARG A 170 -32.03 12.04 -12.12
CA ARG A 170 -31.86 12.86 -13.32
C ARG A 170 -30.39 13.07 -13.65
N ARG A 171 -30.06 12.91 -14.93
CA ARG A 171 -28.72 13.24 -15.46
C ARG A 171 -28.50 14.75 -15.34
N LYS A 172 -27.57 15.15 -14.48
CA LYS A 172 -27.16 16.55 -14.35
C LYS A 172 -26.40 16.96 -15.62
N PRO A 173 -26.64 18.17 -16.17
CA PRO A 173 -25.79 18.70 -17.24
C PRO A 173 -24.36 18.80 -16.71
N ARG A 174 -23.41 18.21 -17.44
CA ARG A 174 -21.98 18.22 -17.10
C ARG A 174 -21.26 19.22 -17.99
N ASP A 175 -20.55 20.16 -17.39
CA ASP A 175 -19.64 21.03 -18.12
C ASP A 175 -18.36 20.23 -18.43
N PRO A 176 -17.97 20.06 -19.70
CA PRO A 176 -16.77 19.30 -20.06
C PRO A 176 -15.49 19.87 -19.43
N ARG A 177 -15.44 21.16 -19.09
CA ARG A 177 -14.29 21.76 -18.40
C ARG A 177 -14.13 21.22 -16.97
N PHE A 178 -15.25 20.92 -16.33
CA PHE A 178 -15.32 20.48 -14.94
C PHE A 178 -15.71 19.00 -14.81
N ASP A 179 -15.96 18.30 -15.92
CA ASP A 179 -16.23 16.87 -15.91
C ASP A 179 -14.92 16.13 -15.58
N PRO A 180 -14.86 15.38 -14.46
CA PRO A 180 -13.66 14.63 -14.08
C PRO A 180 -13.19 13.66 -15.16
N LEU A 181 -14.09 13.21 -16.05
CA LEU A 181 -13.77 12.33 -17.18
C LEU A 181 -13.04 13.03 -18.32
N VAL A 182 -13.23 14.35 -18.47
CA VAL A 182 -12.63 15.15 -19.55
C VAL A 182 -11.44 15.97 -19.04
N SER A 183 -11.49 16.41 -17.78
CA SER A 183 -10.47 17.27 -17.17
C SER A 183 -9.15 16.53 -16.87
N ARG A 184 -9.16 15.21 -16.69
CA ARG A 184 -7.93 14.43 -16.51
C ARG A 184 -7.30 14.12 -17.85
N GLY A 185 -6.55 15.09 -18.38
CA GLY A 185 -5.80 14.93 -19.63
C GLY A 185 -4.82 13.75 -19.57
N ASP A 186 -4.68 13.05 -20.70
CA ASP A 186 -3.70 11.97 -20.85
C ASP A 186 -2.28 12.55 -20.80
N GLU A 187 -1.57 12.36 -19.69
CA GLU A 187 -0.21 12.87 -19.50
C GLU A 187 0.73 12.44 -20.63
N THR A 188 0.59 11.22 -21.13
CA THR A 188 1.40 10.69 -22.24
C THR A 188 1.17 11.43 -23.56
N LYS A 189 -0.09 11.82 -23.85
CA LYS A 189 -0.42 12.61 -25.05
C LYS A 189 0.08 14.04 -24.90
N ALA A 190 -0.07 14.63 -23.71
CA ALA A 190 0.44 15.96 -23.41
C ALA A 190 1.97 16.01 -23.54
N LYS A 191 2.70 15.03 -22.99
CA LYS A 191 4.16 14.92 -23.13
C LYS A 191 4.57 14.91 -24.62
N LYS A 192 3.87 14.13 -25.45
CA LYS A 192 4.14 14.07 -26.90
C LYS A 192 3.81 15.36 -27.64
N ALA A 193 2.63 15.95 -27.37
CA ALA A 193 2.19 17.17 -28.01
C ALA A 193 3.10 18.37 -27.68
N TYR A 194 3.65 18.39 -26.46
CA TYR A 194 4.52 19.45 -25.96
C TYR A 194 5.99 19.02 -25.82
N ALA A 195 6.45 18.07 -26.64
CA ALA A 195 7.83 17.58 -26.60
C ALA A 195 8.87 18.69 -26.90
N PHE A 196 8.50 19.66 -27.75
CA PHE A 196 9.36 20.81 -28.09
C PHE A 196 9.74 21.68 -26.88
N LEU A 197 8.99 21.60 -25.76
CA LEU A 197 9.35 22.31 -24.54
C LEU A 197 10.65 21.80 -23.93
N ASP A 198 11.08 20.59 -24.25
CA ASP A 198 12.37 20.08 -23.78
C ASP A 198 13.53 20.80 -24.43
N ASP A 199 13.46 21.07 -25.72
CA ASP A 199 14.47 21.86 -26.43
C ASP A 199 14.57 23.28 -25.84
N TYR A 200 13.42 23.91 -25.55
CA TYR A 200 13.39 25.24 -24.95
C TYR A 200 13.98 25.27 -23.54
N ARG A 201 13.69 24.25 -22.71
CA ARG A 201 14.29 24.12 -21.37
C ARG A 201 15.80 23.91 -21.47
N GLU A 202 16.28 23.22 -22.51
CA GLU A 202 17.70 23.04 -22.73
C GLU A 202 18.41 24.31 -23.18
N SER A 203 17.81 25.11 -24.06
CA SER A 203 18.34 26.44 -24.38
C SER A 203 18.35 27.36 -23.16
N GLU A 204 17.28 27.36 -22.35
CA GLU A 204 17.22 28.16 -21.11
C GLU A 204 18.36 27.80 -20.14
N MET A 205 18.67 26.51 -19.96
CA MET A 205 19.81 26.10 -19.14
C MET A 205 21.15 26.56 -19.73
N LYS A 206 21.33 26.54 -21.06
CA LYS A 206 22.54 27.03 -21.73
C LYS A 206 22.71 28.54 -21.53
N ASP A 207 21.62 29.29 -21.64
CA ASP A 207 21.60 30.74 -21.45
C ASP A 207 21.93 31.11 -19.99
N LEU A 208 21.33 30.41 -19.01
CA LEU A 208 21.68 30.58 -17.60
C LEU A 208 23.15 30.28 -17.33
N ARG A 209 23.72 29.23 -17.94
CA ARG A 209 25.16 28.93 -17.82
C ARG A 209 26.02 30.06 -18.39
N ALA A 210 25.60 30.66 -19.50
CA ALA A 210 26.31 31.81 -20.09
C ALA A 210 26.19 33.07 -19.22
N GLN A 211 25.01 33.32 -18.63
CA GLN A 211 24.79 34.45 -17.72
C GLN A 211 25.58 34.30 -16.42
N ILE A 212 25.66 33.09 -15.85
CA ILE A 212 26.46 32.81 -14.64
C ILE A 212 27.95 33.14 -14.86
N LYS A 213 28.48 32.87 -16.05
CA LYS A 213 29.88 33.21 -16.39
C LYS A 213 30.14 34.72 -16.42
N LYS A 214 29.11 35.53 -16.71
CA LYS A 214 29.20 36.99 -16.83
C LYS A 214 28.85 37.71 -15.52
N ALA A 215 27.92 37.17 -14.75
CA ALA A 215 27.45 37.74 -13.49
C ALA A 215 28.44 37.50 -12.34
N LYS A 216 28.45 38.42 -11.38
CA LYS A 216 29.24 38.34 -10.14
C LYS A 216 28.36 38.72 -8.95
N GLY A 217 28.74 38.28 -7.74
CA GLY A 217 28.00 38.57 -6.51
C GLY A 217 26.63 37.87 -6.44
N ASP A 218 25.69 38.46 -5.71
CA ASP A 218 24.38 37.85 -5.39
C ASP A 218 23.56 37.46 -6.62
N ALA A 219 23.66 38.24 -7.71
CA ALA A 219 22.99 37.94 -8.98
C ALA A 219 23.46 36.59 -9.57
N ALA A 220 24.75 36.27 -9.45
CA ALA A 220 25.28 34.99 -9.92
C ALA A 220 24.72 33.82 -9.11
N ASP A 221 24.53 33.99 -7.80
CA ASP A 221 24.01 32.94 -6.93
C ASP A 221 22.51 32.68 -7.16
N HIS A 222 21.73 33.72 -7.45
CA HIS A 222 20.35 33.56 -7.92
C HIS A 222 20.28 32.76 -9.22
N LEU A 223 21.12 33.07 -10.20
CA LEU A 223 21.16 32.34 -11.48
C LEU A 223 21.61 30.88 -11.28
N LYS A 224 22.62 30.62 -10.44
CA LYS A 224 23.03 29.25 -10.08
C LYS A 224 21.89 28.47 -9.42
N ARG A 225 21.12 29.10 -8.53
CA ARG A 225 19.96 28.47 -7.87
C ARG A 225 18.87 28.12 -8.88
N GLN A 226 18.59 29.02 -9.83
CA GLN A 226 17.63 28.75 -10.91
C GLN A 226 18.09 27.59 -11.79
N LEU A 227 19.37 27.59 -12.21
CA LEU A 227 19.97 26.49 -12.97
C LEU A 227 19.83 25.16 -12.23
N LYS A 228 20.21 25.10 -10.94
CA LYS A 228 20.05 23.90 -10.11
C LYS A 228 18.59 23.43 -10.04
N SER A 229 17.63 24.36 -9.96
CA SER A 229 16.20 24.03 -9.98
C SER A 229 15.75 23.43 -11.31
N LEU A 230 16.24 23.94 -12.44
CA LEU A 230 15.92 23.37 -13.76
C LEU A 230 16.57 22.00 -13.98
N GLU A 231 17.83 21.84 -13.55
CA GLU A 231 18.55 20.56 -13.64
C GLU A 231 17.89 19.48 -12.79
N SER A 232 17.54 19.78 -11.53
CA SER A 232 16.80 18.85 -10.67
C SER A 232 15.42 18.48 -11.24
N LYS A 233 14.68 19.44 -11.82
CA LYS A 233 13.42 19.15 -12.54
C LYS A 233 13.65 18.28 -13.77
N LYS A 234 14.73 18.47 -14.52
CA LYS A 234 15.09 17.61 -15.66
C LYS A 234 15.39 16.19 -15.20
N LEU A 235 16.21 16.03 -14.18
CA LEU A 235 16.54 14.72 -13.60
C LEU A 235 15.29 14.01 -13.05
N ALA A 236 14.41 14.72 -12.35
CA ALA A 236 13.17 14.15 -11.84
C ALA A 236 12.22 13.66 -12.95
N ARG A 237 12.20 14.34 -14.11
CA ARG A 237 11.43 13.91 -15.28
C ARG A 237 12.02 12.65 -15.92
N LYS A 238 13.34 12.65 -16.17
CA LYS A 238 14.06 11.48 -16.68
C LYS A 238 13.85 10.24 -15.81
N LYS A 239 13.96 10.39 -14.48
CA LYS A 239 13.70 9.31 -13.53
C LYS A 239 12.30 8.72 -13.70
N LYS A 240 11.27 9.55 -13.87
CA LYS A 240 9.89 9.10 -14.11
C LYS A 240 9.73 8.40 -15.46
N GLU A 241 10.38 8.93 -16.50
CA GLU A 241 10.39 8.34 -17.84
C GLU A 241 11.01 6.95 -17.82
N GLU A 242 12.14 6.75 -17.15
CA GLU A 242 12.77 5.42 -16.98
C GLU A 242 11.80 4.40 -16.33
N GLU A 243 11.04 4.81 -15.29
CA GLU A 243 10.08 3.91 -14.63
C GLU A 243 8.90 3.59 -15.57
N GLU A 244 8.41 4.59 -16.31
CA GLU A 244 7.33 4.41 -17.30
C GLU A 244 7.77 3.52 -18.48
N GLU A 245 9.01 3.69 -18.97
CA GLU A 245 9.60 2.91 -20.05
C GLU A 245 9.75 1.45 -19.67
N LEU A 246 10.27 1.16 -18.48
CA LEU A 246 10.32 -0.19 -17.91
C LEU A 246 8.96 -0.88 -17.88
N LEU A 247 7.94 -0.17 -17.40
CA LEU A 247 6.57 -0.69 -17.38
C LEU A 247 6.02 -0.90 -18.79
N ARG A 248 6.39 -0.03 -19.73
CA ARG A 248 5.97 -0.11 -21.12
C ARG A 248 6.61 -1.31 -21.82
N GLU A 249 7.91 -1.51 -21.66
CA GLU A 249 8.66 -2.66 -22.17
C GLU A 249 8.08 -3.97 -21.64
N HIS A 250 7.85 -4.07 -20.32
CA HIS A 250 7.22 -5.25 -19.72
C HIS A 250 5.83 -5.51 -20.30
N ARG A 251 5.00 -4.47 -20.46
CA ARG A 251 3.66 -4.62 -21.07
C ARG A 251 3.74 -5.05 -22.53
N GLN A 252 4.76 -4.62 -23.27
CA GLN A 252 4.98 -5.03 -24.66
C GLN A 252 5.35 -6.52 -24.72
N GLN A 253 6.32 -6.95 -23.92
CA GLN A 253 6.73 -8.36 -23.82
C GLN A 253 5.55 -9.26 -23.45
N GLU A 254 4.78 -8.89 -22.42
CA GLU A 254 3.60 -9.65 -22.01
C GLU A 254 2.53 -9.69 -23.11
N LYS A 255 2.33 -8.59 -23.84
CA LYS A 255 1.38 -8.56 -24.96
C LYS A 255 1.79 -9.55 -26.06
N GLU A 256 3.07 -9.69 -26.34
CA GLU A 256 3.59 -10.67 -27.30
C GLU A 256 3.41 -12.11 -26.81
N LEU A 257 3.68 -12.38 -25.54
CA LEU A 257 3.46 -13.69 -24.92
C LEU A 257 1.97 -14.08 -24.91
N VAL A 258 1.09 -13.11 -24.67
CA VAL A 258 -0.36 -13.30 -24.73
C VAL A 258 -0.83 -13.55 -26.16
N ALA A 259 -0.25 -12.85 -27.14
CA ALA A 259 -0.52 -13.11 -28.56
C ALA A 259 -0.12 -14.54 -28.96
N GLN A 260 0.92 -15.11 -28.34
CA GLN A 260 1.30 -16.52 -28.48
C GLN A 260 0.37 -17.49 -27.72
N GLY A 261 -0.61 -17.00 -26.97
CA GLY A 261 -1.59 -17.80 -26.22
C GLY A 261 -1.24 -18.05 -24.76
N LYS A 262 -0.17 -17.45 -24.21
CA LYS A 262 0.11 -17.52 -22.77
C LYS A 262 -0.86 -16.64 -21.99
N LYS A 263 -1.02 -16.93 -20.69
CA LYS A 263 -1.89 -16.13 -19.82
C LYS A 263 -1.22 -14.77 -19.54
N PRO A 264 -1.98 -13.65 -19.54
CA PRO A 264 -1.43 -12.33 -19.26
C PRO A 264 -0.85 -12.28 -17.83
N PHE A 265 0.41 -11.90 -17.72
CA PHE A 265 1.09 -11.76 -16.44
C PHE A 265 1.37 -10.28 -16.12
N TYR A 266 1.13 -9.88 -14.88
CA TYR A 266 1.34 -8.53 -14.40
C TYR A 266 2.32 -8.55 -13.24
N LEU A 267 3.46 -7.90 -13.43
CA LEU A 267 4.51 -7.87 -12.43
C LEU A 267 4.07 -7.15 -11.15
N LYS A 268 4.44 -7.67 -9.98
CA LYS A 268 4.17 -7.00 -8.71
C LYS A 268 4.96 -5.69 -8.62
N LYS A 269 4.44 -4.70 -7.88
CA LYS A 269 5.14 -3.41 -7.66
C LYS A 269 6.55 -3.58 -7.07
N SER A 270 6.75 -4.59 -6.23
CA SER A 270 8.06 -4.91 -5.64
C SER A 270 9.06 -5.40 -6.70
N GLU A 271 8.61 -6.20 -7.64
CA GLU A 271 9.42 -6.72 -8.75
C GLU A 271 9.71 -5.65 -9.80
N GLN A 272 8.74 -4.79 -10.13
CA GLN A 272 8.97 -3.60 -10.97
C GLN A 272 10.08 -2.72 -10.41
N LYS A 273 10.08 -2.49 -9.09
CA LYS A 273 11.13 -1.73 -8.40
C LYS A 273 12.49 -2.43 -8.43
N LYS A 274 12.53 -3.76 -8.38
CA LYS A 274 13.78 -4.53 -8.52
C LYS A 274 14.35 -4.37 -9.92
N GLN A 275 13.53 -4.53 -10.97
CA GLN A 275 13.94 -4.34 -12.36
C GLN A 275 14.46 -2.92 -12.63
N LEU A 276 13.80 -1.91 -12.04
CA LEU A 276 14.26 -0.54 -12.12
C LEU A 276 15.63 -0.37 -11.43
N LEU A 277 15.81 -0.97 -10.26
CA LEU A 277 17.06 -0.85 -9.51
C LEU A 277 18.22 -1.57 -10.21
N THR A 278 17.98 -2.73 -10.82
CA THR A 278 18.99 -3.43 -11.63
C THR A 278 19.40 -2.58 -12.82
N LYS A 279 18.45 -2.02 -13.59
CA LYS A 279 18.77 -1.11 -14.70
C LYS A 279 19.57 0.12 -14.25
N ARG A 280 19.25 0.70 -13.09
CA ARG A 280 20.01 1.83 -12.54
C ARG A 280 21.44 1.43 -12.17
N TYR A 281 21.65 0.26 -11.57
CA TYR A 281 23.01 -0.21 -11.23
C TYR A 281 23.81 -0.61 -12.46
N GLU A 282 23.17 -1.19 -13.48
CA GLU A 282 23.80 -1.48 -14.78
C GLU A 282 24.29 -0.21 -15.49
N GLY A 283 23.58 0.91 -15.33
CA GLY A 283 23.99 2.21 -15.88
C GLY A 283 25.02 2.98 -15.05
N MET A 284 25.41 2.50 -13.87
CA MET A 284 26.41 3.15 -13.00
C MET A 284 27.77 2.45 -13.07
N THR A 285 28.84 3.19 -12.74
CA THR A 285 30.18 2.59 -12.59
C THR A 285 30.25 1.77 -11.29
N SER A 286 31.11 0.73 -11.23
CA SER A 286 31.27 -0.12 -10.03
C SER A 286 31.49 0.69 -8.75
N ARG A 287 32.42 1.65 -8.77
CA ARG A 287 32.69 2.56 -7.65
C ARG A 287 31.46 3.37 -7.22
N GLN A 288 30.59 3.79 -8.14
CA GLN A 288 29.35 4.49 -7.82
C GLN A 288 28.31 3.55 -7.21
N VAL A 289 28.23 2.31 -7.71
CA VAL A 289 27.37 1.26 -7.16
C VAL A 289 27.76 0.94 -5.73
N ASP A 290 29.05 0.74 -5.45
CA ASP A 290 29.56 0.44 -4.10
C ASP A 290 29.24 1.59 -3.13
N LYS A 291 29.53 2.84 -3.54
CA LYS A 291 29.16 4.03 -2.76
C LYS A 291 27.66 4.12 -2.51
N ALA A 292 26.82 3.76 -3.49
CA ALA A 292 25.36 3.77 -3.33
C ALA A 292 24.89 2.68 -2.35
N ILE A 293 25.49 1.48 -2.42
CA ILE A 293 25.22 0.38 -1.49
C ILE A 293 25.66 0.78 -0.08
N GLU A 294 26.87 1.30 0.10
CA GLU A 294 27.37 1.77 1.39
C GLU A 294 26.50 2.86 2.02
N ARG A 295 26.07 3.86 1.23
CA ARG A 295 25.15 4.90 1.73
C ARG A 295 23.83 4.28 2.18
N ARG A 296 23.32 3.29 1.45
CA ARG A 296 22.09 2.58 1.79
C ARG A 296 22.27 1.73 3.06
N THR A 297 23.36 0.98 3.19
CA THR A 297 23.64 0.17 4.39
C THR A 297 23.82 1.06 5.62
N LYS A 298 24.55 2.18 5.51
CA LYS A 298 24.69 3.18 6.59
C LYS A 298 23.33 3.75 7.02
N LYS A 299 22.45 4.08 6.07
CA LYS A 299 21.10 4.59 6.36
C LYS A 299 20.22 3.54 7.04
N ILE A 300 20.27 2.29 6.59
CA ILE A 300 19.54 1.17 7.20
C ILE A 300 20.05 0.92 8.62
N ALA A 301 21.37 0.80 8.81
CA ALA A 301 21.99 0.64 10.12
C ALA A 301 21.62 1.80 11.08
N GLY A 302 21.59 3.04 10.58
CA GLY A 302 21.14 4.20 11.37
C GLY A 302 19.67 4.13 11.79
N ARG A 303 18.79 3.58 10.95
CA ARG A 303 17.38 3.33 11.31
C ARG A 303 17.24 2.20 12.30
N GLU A 304 17.92 1.09 12.07
CA GLU A 304 17.92 -0.07 12.97
C GLU A 304 18.39 0.32 14.37
N LYS A 305 19.45 1.12 14.49
CA LYS A 305 19.90 1.66 15.79
C LYS A 305 18.80 2.46 16.51
N LYS A 306 18.08 3.32 15.79
CA LYS A 306 16.95 4.10 16.36
C LYS A 306 15.78 3.22 16.78
N GLU A 307 15.48 2.21 15.97
CA GLU A 307 14.42 1.24 16.25
C GLU A 307 14.76 0.36 17.44
N LEU A 308 15.99 -0.13 17.54
CA LEU A 308 16.50 -0.87 18.69
C LEU A 308 16.37 -0.04 19.98
N PHE A 309 16.79 1.22 19.95
CA PHE A 309 16.61 2.13 21.08
C PHE A 309 15.13 2.34 21.44
N SER A 310 14.24 2.39 20.45
CA SER A 310 12.80 2.50 20.68
C SER A 310 12.18 1.24 21.30
N LEU A 311 12.68 0.06 20.94
CA LEU A 311 12.26 -1.24 21.50
C LEU A 311 12.78 -1.44 22.92
N GLN A 312 13.98 -0.94 23.23
CA GLN A 312 14.61 -1.04 24.54
C GLN A 312 14.08 -0.04 25.58
N ARG A 313 13.28 0.97 25.19
CA ARG A 313 12.70 1.89 26.18
C ARG A 313 11.80 1.10 27.14
N PRO A 314 12.16 0.97 28.43
CA PRO A 314 11.29 0.32 29.39
C PRO A 314 9.98 1.11 29.41
N ARG A 315 8.86 0.41 29.23
CA ARG A 315 7.56 0.96 29.60
C ARG A 315 7.64 1.23 31.09
N VAL A 316 7.92 2.48 31.46
CA VAL A 316 7.86 2.95 32.85
C VAL A 316 6.50 2.50 33.38
N ARG A 317 6.54 1.58 34.34
CA ARG A 317 5.37 1.07 35.06
C ARG A 317 4.92 2.11 36.06
#